data_AF-A0A1P8Q252-F1
#
_entry.id   AF-A0A1P8Q252-F1
#
_cell.length_a   1.000
_cell.length_b   1.000
_cell.length_c   1.000
_cell.angle_alpha   90.00
_cell.angle_beta   90.00
_cell.angle_gamma   90.00
#
_symmetry.space_group_name_H-M   'P 1'
#
loop_
_entity.id
_entity.type
_entity.pdbx_description
1 polymer ?
#
loop_
_entity_poly.entity_id
_entity_poly.type
_entity_poly.pdbx_seq_one_letter_code
_entity_poly.pdbx_strand_id
1 'polypeptide(L)' 'MNWNKTTINMTMANENYTDGKAVRGFQNIVKEPTPEQLKTFAGVLETLSNGDIFLKAEVVQHTDM' A
#
# COMPACT_ATOMS: atom_id res chain seq x y z
N MET A 1 3.34 3.65 24.80
CA MET A 1 3.38 3.43 23.34
C MET A 1 2.37 4.37 22.70
N ASN A 2 2.83 5.55 22.30
CA ASN A 2 2.01 6.49 21.53
C ASN A 2 2.17 6.13 20.06
N TRP A 3 1.07 5.71 19.43
CA TRP A 3 1.05 5.49 17.98
C TRP A 3 1.27 6.82 17.27
N ASN A 4 2.22 6.88 16.34
CA ASN A 4 2.51 8.07 15.54
C ASN A 4 1.77 7.99 14.20
N LYS A 5 2.06 6.94 13.41
CA LYS A 5 1.40 6.73 12.13
C LYS A 5 1.47 5.28 11.67
N THR A 6 0.54 4.88 10.81
CA THR A 6 0.62 3.64 10.04
C THR A 6 0.82 3.98 8.56
N THR A 7 1.76 3.28 7.93
CA THR A 7 2.07 3.39 6.50
C THR A 7 1.76 2.05 5.83
N ILE A 8 1.19 2.09 4.62
CA ILE A 8 1.07 0.90 3.76
C ILE A 8 2.02 1.07 2.58
N ASN A 9 2.90 0.11 2.37
CA ASN A 9 3.69 0.00 1.15
C ASN A 9 3.02 -0.99 0.21
N MET A 10 2.54 -0.49 -0.93
CA MET A 10 1.92 -1.30 -1.97
C MET A 10 2.93 -1.57 -3.07
N THR A 11 3.16 -2.83 -3.39
CA THR A 11 3.96 -3.22 -4.56
C THR A 11 3.02 -3.54 -5.71
N MET A 12 3.19 -2.80 -6.81
CA MET A 12 2.44 -2.95 -8.05
C MET A 12 3.39 -3.41 -9.16
N ALA A 13 2.89 -4.17 -10.13
CA ALA A 13 3.61 -4.58 -11.33
C ALA A 13 3.01 -3.95 -12.58
N ASN A 14 3.86 -3.46 -13.48
CA ASN A 14 3.48 -2.95 -14.80
C ASN A 14 4.73 -2.98 -15.69
N GLU A 15 4.54 -3.32 -16.97
CA GLU A 15 5.59 -3.32 -17.99
C GLU A 15 6.23 -1.93 -18.21
N ASN A 16 5.50 -0.86 -17.86
CA ASN A 16 5.97 0.51 -17.98
C ASN A 16 6.93 0.94 -16.85
N TYR A 17 7.09 0.13 -15.80
CA TYR A 17 8.03 0.40 -14.71
C TYR A 17 9.44 -0.10 -15.07
N THR A 18 10.49 0.64 -14.67
CA THR A 18 11.88 0.35 -15.03
C THR A 18 12.33 -1.08 -14.68
N ASP A 19 11.82 -1.64 -13.58
CA ASP A 19 12.07 -3.02 -13.14
C ASP A 19 10.82 -3.92 -13.21
N GLY A 20 9.81 -3.50 -13.98
CA GLY A 20 8.50 -4.15 -14.05
C GLY A 20 7.64 -4.01 -12.79
N LYS A 21 8.14 -3.29 -11.77
CA LYS A 21 7.47 -3.09 -10.47
C LYS A 21 7.69 -1.68 -9.93
N ALA A 22 6.71 -1.20 -9.16
CA ALA A 22 6.81 0.04 -8.40
C ALA A 22 6.30 -0.19 -6.97
N VAL A 23 6.97 0.44 -5.99
CA VAL A 23 6.51 0.47 -4.60
C VAL A 23 5.96 1.86 -4.32
N ARG A 24 4.68 1.92 -3.91
CA ARG A 24 3.99 3.16 -3.53
C ARG A 24 3.70 3.14 -2.03
N GLY A 25 4.24 4.11 -1.31
CA GLY A 25 4.01 4.29 0.13
C GLY A 25 2.83 5.22 0.38
N PHE A 26 1.85 4.76 1.14
CA PHE A 26 0.67 5.53 1.56
C PHE A 26 0.72 5.75 3.07
N GLN A 27 0.76 7.01 3.49
CA GLN A 27 0.86 7.42 4.90
C GLN A 27 -0.52 7.76 5.48
N ASN A 28 -0.59 7.96 6.79
CA ASN A 28 -1.80 8.35 7.54
C ASN A 28 -2.97 7.38 7.41
N ILE A 29 -2.65 6.09 7.31
CA ILE A 29 -3.65 5.04 7.33
C ILE A 29 -4.16 4.86 8.77
N VAL A 30 -5.38 4.33 8.91
CA VAL A 30 -5.91 3.84 10.20
C VAL A 30 -4.86 2.95 10.90
N LYS A 31 -4.85 3.01 12.24
CA LYS A 31 -3.83 2.33 13.06
C LYS A 31 -3.65 0.85 12.70
N GLU A 32 -4.77 0.15 12.55
CA GLU A 32 -4.86 -1.27 12.22
C GLU A 32 -5.88 -1.45 11.08
N PRO A 33 -5.44 -1.36 9.80
CA PRO A 33 -6.34 -1.57 8.67
C PRO A 33 -6.76 -3.03 8.60
N THR A 34 -8.04 -3.29 8.35
CA THR A 34 -8.52 -4.67 8.18
C THR A 34 -8.09 -5.23 6.82
N PRO A 35 -8.01 -6.57 6.68
CA PRO A 35 -7.71 -7.21 5.39
C PRO A 35 -8.66 -6.77 4.27
N GLU A 36 -9.95 -6.57 4.57
CA GLU A 36 -10.95 -6.10 3.60
C GLU A 36 -10.64 -4.69 3.13
N GLN A 37 -10.26 -3.78 4.04
CA GLN A 37 -9.89 -2.41 3.68
C GLN A 37 -8.65 -2.38 2.79
N LEU A 38 -7.65 -3.20 3.10
CA LEU A 38 -6.45 -3.35 2.27
C LEU A 38 -6.79 -3.87 0.87
N LYS A 39 -7.68 -4.86 0.78
CA LYS A 39 -8.12 -5.44 -0.49
C LYS A 39 -8.92 -4.44 -1.33
N THR A 40 -9.85 -3.71 -0.72
CA THR A 40 -10.61 -2.65 -1.39
C THR A 40 -9.67 -1.56 -1.89
N PHE A 41 -8.71 -1.15 -1.07
CA PHE A 41 -7.72 -0.15 -1.46
C PHE A 41 -6.85 -0.63 -2.64
N ALA A 42 -6.37 -1.87 -2.60
CA ALA A 42 -5.63 -2.49 -3.70
C ALA A 42 -6.43 -2.49 -5.01
N GLY A 43 -7.69 -2.94 -4.97
CA GLY A 43 -8.54 -3.01 -6.17
C GLY A 43 -8.86 -1.63 -6.76
N VAL A 44 -9.01 -0.60 -5.91
CA VAL A 44 -9.14 0.78 -6.39
C VAL A 44 -7.86 1.25 -7.08
N LEU A 45 -6.69 0.96 -6.51
CA LEU A 45 -5.41 1.30 -7.15
C LEU A 45 -5.23 0.61 -8.49
N GLU A 46 -5.57 -0.68 -8.60
CA GLU A 46 -5.58 -1.41 -9.87
C GLU A 46 -6.52 -0.74 -10.89
N THR A 47 -7.74 -0.37 -10.47
CA THR A 47 -8.74 0.26 -11.36
C THR A 47 -8.31 1.64 -11.85
N LEU A 48 -7.63 2.43 -11.00
CA LEU A 48 -7.15 3.77 -11.35
C LEU A 48 -5.83 3.73 -12.13
N SER A 49 -5.15 2.59 -12.12
CA SER A 49 -3.89 2.41 -12.81
C SER A 49 -4.09 1.94 -14.25
N ASN A 50 -3.18 2.34 -15.14
CA ASN A 50 -3.20 1.89 -16.52
C ASN A 50 -2.49 0.53 -16.66
N GLY A 51 -3.16 -0.53 -16.22
CA GLY A 51 -2.65 -1.90 -16.31
C GLY A 51 -1.70 -2.31 -15.18
N ASP A 52 -1.69 -1.62 -14.04
CA ASP A 52 -0.95 -2.14 -12.89
C ASP A 52 -1.67 -3.33 -12.29
N ILE A 53 -0.88 -4.31 -11.83
CA ILE A 53 -1.35 -5.49 -11.09
C ILE A 53 -0.82 -5.40 -9.67
N PHE A 54 -1.69 -5.61 -8.68
CA PHE A 54 -1.30 -5.68 -7.28
C PHE A 54 -0.47 -6.94 -7.01
N LEU A 55 0.67 -6.79 -6.33
CA LEU A 55 1.51 -7.91 -5.91
C LEU A 55 1.48 -8.16 -4.40
N LYS A 56 1.72 -7.12 -3.60
CA LYS A 56 1.75 -7.24 -2.13
C LYS A 56 1.49 -5.91 -1.43
N ALA A 57 1.02 -6.00 -0.19
CA ALA A 57 0.84 -4.88 0.72
C ALA A 57 1.61 -5.16 2.01
N GLU A 58 2.39 -4.18 2.49
CA GLU A 58 3.13 -4.26 3.75
C GLU A 58 2.68 -3.13 4.66
N VAL A 59 2.15 -3.48 5.83
CA VAL A 59 1.71 -2.51 6.86
C VAL A 59 2.87 -2.25 7.81
N VAL A 60 3.26 -0.99 7.95
CA VAL A 60 4.35 -0.53 8.82
C VAL A 60 3.78 0.43 9.86
N GLN A 61 3.86 0.04 11.13
CA GLN A 61 3.47 0.90 12.25
C GLN A 61 4.69 1.65 12.78
N HIS A 62 4.54 2.96 12.93
CA HIS A 62 5.52 3.83 13.57
C HIS A 62 5.01 4.21 14.96
N THR A 63 5.76 3.85 15.98
CA THR A 63 5.51 4.24 17.37
C THR A 63 6.49 5.34 17.78
N ASP A 64 6.01 6.38 18.44
CA ASP A 64 6.92 7.31 19.12
C ASP A 64 7.49 6.61 20.37
N MET A 65 8.81 6.72 20.52
CA MET A 65 9.55 6.30 21.72
C MET A 65 9.43 7.35 22.81
#